data_AF-A0A8E0IJB3-F1
#
_entry.id   AF-A0A8E0IJB3-F1
#
_cell.length_a   1.000
_cell.length_b   1.000
_cell.length_c   1.000
_cell.angle_alpha   90.00
_cell.angle_beta   90.00
_cell.angle_gamma   90.00
#
_symmetry.space_group_name_H-M   'P 1'
#
loop_
_entity.id
_entity.type
_entity.pdbx_description
1 polymer ?
#
loop_
_entity_poly.entity_id
_entity_poly.type
_entity_poly.pdbx_seq_one_letter_code
_entity_poly.pdbx_strand_id
1 'polypeptide(L)'
;MCDDVTSAVYARDQLNANVLGIGGATVGIHMIQDIVKAYLDATYKETPENKKIIDKIDNIAKPNPEQKDNPHFFDTELEKWAEGVYHD
;
A
#
# COMPACT_ATOMS: atom_id res chain seq x y z
N MET A 1 1.38 -0.17 -4.77
CA MET A 1 0.61 -0.89 -5.80
C MET A 1 1.57 -1.16 -6.95
N CYS A 2 1.94 -2.42 -7.16
CA CYS A 2 2.99 -2.84 -8.10
C CYS A 2 2.60 -4.19 -8.72
N ASP A 3 2.38 -4.23 -10.03
CA ASP A 3 2.05 -5.46 -10.78
C ASP A 3 3.24 -5.98 -11.60
N ASP A 4 4.45 -5.50 -11.28
CA ASP A 4 5.71 -5.91 -11.88
C ASP A 4 6.87 -5.85 -10.86
N VAL A 5 7.91 -6.62 -11.11
CA VAL A 5 9.09 -6.73 -10.23
C VAL A 5 9.87 -5.41 -10.16
N THR A 6 9.96 -4.68 -11.26
CA THR A 6 10.80 -3.47 -11.36
C THR A 6 10.29 -2.38 -10.44
N SER A 7 8.98 -2.09 -10.50
CA SER A 7 8.36 -1.08 -9.64
C SER A 7 8.32 -1.52 -8.17
N ALA A 8 8.20 -2.82 -7.89
CA ALA A 8 8.24 -3.35 -6.53
C ALA A 8 9.63 -3.20 -5.89
N VAL A 9 10.70 -3.51 -6.63
CA VAL A 9 12.08 -3.27 -6.16
C VAL A 9 12.33 -1.78 -5.97
N TYR A 10 11.89 -0.92 -6.90
CA TYR A 10 11.99 0.53 -6.75
C TYR A 10 11.27 1.02 -5.49
N ALA A 11 10.04 0.55 -5.24
CA ALA A 11 9.25 0.94 -4.08
C ALA A 11 9.96 0.60 -2.76
N ARG A 12 10.64 -0.55 -2.69
CA ARG A 12 11.41 -0.95 -1.51
C ARG A 12 12.73 -0.18 -1.38
N ASP A 13 13.54 -0.16 -2.45
CA ASP A 13 14.90 0.41 -2.44
C ASP A 13 14.91 1.93 -2.29
N GLN A 14 13.96 2.64 -2.92
CA GLN A 14 13.96 4.11 -2.98
C GLN A 14 12.94 4.72 -2.02
N LEU A 15 11.74 4.18 -1.92
CA LEU A 15 10.67 4.78 -1.12
C LEU A 15 10.55 4.16 0.28
N ASN A 16 11.39 3.17 0.59
CA ASN A 16 11.30 2.37 1.81
C ASN A 16 9.87 1.87 2.08
N ALA A 17 9.10 1.58 1.02
CA ALA A 17 7.71 1.18 1.14
C ALA A 17 7.63 -0.04 2.07
N ASN A 18 6.71 0.01 3.03
CA ASN A 18 6.50 -1.00 4.07
C ASN A 18 5.22 -1.84 3.85
N VAL A 19 4.44 -1.52 2.82
CA VAL A 19 3.29 -2.28 2.36
C VAL A 19 3.35 -2.41 0.83
N LEU A 20 3.08 -3.62 0.34
CA LEU A 20 2.99 -3.95 -1.08
C LEU A 20 1.55 -4.33 -1.42
N GLY A 21 1.02 -3.79 -2.53
CA GLY A 21 -0.28 -4.16 -3.07
C GLY A 21 -0.13 -4.69 -4.49
N ILE A 22 -0.85 -5.76 -4.82
CA ILE A 22 -0.77 -6.50 -6.10
C ILE A 22 -2.19 -6.84 -6.57
N GLY A 23 -2.42 -6.75 -7.87
CA GLY A 23 -3.67 -7.13 -8.52
C GLY A 23 -3.80 -8.64 -8.70
N GLY A 24 -4.39 -9.33 -7.71
CA GLY A 24 -4.52 -10.80 -7.74
C GLY A 24 -5.34 -11.38 -8.90
N ALA A 25 -6.21 -10.58 -9.53
CA ALA A 25 -7.01 -10.99 -10.67
C ALA A 25 -6.38 -10.63 -12.04
N THR A 26 -5.38 -9.76 -12.07
CA THR A 26 -4.76 -9.23 -13.29
C THR A 26 -3.33 -9.74 -13.49
N VAL A 27 -2.67 -10.20 -12.42
CA VAL A 27 -1.31 -10.73 -12.45
C VAL A 27 -1.33 -12.24 -12.23
N GLY A 28 -0.69 -12.99 -13.14
CA GLY A 28 -0.58 -14.44 -13.00
C GLY A 28 0.24 -14.83 -11.76
N ILE A 29 -0.14 -15.94 -11.10
CA ILE A 29 0.42 -16.34 -9.80
C ILE A 29 1.96 -16.46 -9.76
N HIS A 30 2.60 -16.91 -10.84
CA HIS A 30 4.07 -16.96 -10.91
C HIS A 30 4.69 -15.56 -10.89
N MET A 31 4.10 -14.60 -11.59
CA MET A 31 4.56 -13.21 -11.54
C MET A 31 4.31 -12.59 -10.17
N ILE A 32 3.18 -12.89 -9.51
CA ILE A 32 2.94 -12.47 -8.12
C ILE A 32 4.04 -12.99 -7.19
N GLN A 33 4.41 -14.28 -7.31
CA GLN A 33 5.47 -14.88 -6.51
C GLN A 33 6.82 -14.16 -6.73
N ASP A 34 7.14 -13.83 -7.97
CA ASP A 34 8.38 -13.12 -8.31
C ASP A 34 8.39 -11.68 -7.75
N ILE A 35 7.26 -10.97 -7.86
CA ILE A 35 7.07 -9.62 -7.30
C ILE A 35 7.28 -9.63 -5.78
N VAL A 36 6.62 -10.56 -5.08
CA VAL A 36 6.70 -10.67 -3.61
C VAL A 36 8.12 -10.98 -3.17
N LYS A 37 8.79 -11.96 -3.81
CA LYS A 37 10.18 -12.32 -3.47
C LYS A 37 11.12 -11.14 -3.68
N ALA A 38 11.07 -10.51 -4.85
CA ALA A 38 11.96 -9.39 -5.17
C ALA A 38 11.74 -8.19 -4.24
N TYR A 39 10.50 -7.89 -3.86
CA TYR A 39 10.20 -6.83 -2.90
C TYR A 39 10.75 -7.12 -1.50
N LEU A 40 10.65 -8.37 -1.02
CA LEU A 40 11.14 -8.77 0.30
C LEU A 40 12.66 -8.88 0.35
N ASP A 41 13.30 -9.32 -0.75
CA ASP A 41 14.76 -9.40 -0.88
C ASP A 41 15.42 -8.02 -1.03
N ALA A 42 14.70 -7.05 -1.60
CA ALA A 42 15.16 -5.67 -1.73
C ALA A 42 15.33 -4.97 -0.37
N THR A 43 16.29 -4.06 -0.29
CA THR A 43 16.67 -3.37 0.96
C THR A 43 16.77 -1.88 0.68
N TYR A 44 16.11 -1.07 1.52
CA TYR A 44 16.16 0.38 1.42
C TYR A 44 17.60 0.91 1.42
N LYS A 45 17.91 1.74 0.42
CA LYS A 45 19.24 2.37 0.23
C LYS A 45 19.06 3.88 0.35
N GLU A 46 19.27 4.42 1.55
CA GLU A 46 19.09 5.84 1.80
C GLU A 46 19.98 6.71 0.91
N THR A 47 19.39 7.72 0.27
CA THR A 47 20.07 8.78 -0.45
C THR A 47 19.46 10.13 -0.06
N PRO A 48 20.19 11.26 -0.22
CA PRO A 48 19.63 12.57 0.09
C PRO A 48 18.35 12.89 -0.71
N GLU A 49 18.26 12.39 -1.94
CA GLU A 49 17.09 12.57 -2.79
C GLU A 49 15.89 11.76 -2.28
N ASN A 50 16.08 10.46 -2.05
CA ASN A 50 14.96 9.60 -1.70
C ASN A 50 14.45 9.86 -0.27
N LYS A 51 15.33 10.26 0.66
CA LYS A 51 14.95 10.70 2.00
C LYS A 51 14.03 11.92 1.93
N LYS A 52 14.38 12.92 1.11
CA LYS A 52 13.55 14.11 0.91
C LYS A 52 12.18 13.79 0.28
N ILE A 53 12.10 12.75 -0.54
CA ILE A 53 10.83 12.29 -1.12
C ILE A 53 9.98 11.62 -0.03
N ILE A 54 10.56 10.72 0.75
CA ILE A 54 9.89 10.04 1.87
C ILE A 54 9.37 11.06 2.88
N ASP A 55 10.20 12.02 3.30
CA ASP A 55 9.81 13.08 4.24
C ASP A 55 8.59 13.88 3.75
N LYS A 56 8.50 14.12 2.44
CA LYS A 56 7.31 14.75 1.86
C LYS A 56 6.10 13.85 1.97
N ILE A 57 6.22 12.59 1.57
CA ILE A 57 5.11 11.61 1.58
C ILE A 57 4.55 11.45 2.99
N ASP A 58 5.41 11.27 3.99
CA ASP A 58 5.04 11.04 5.40
C ASP A 58 4.27 12.22 6.01
N ASN A 59 4.46 13.44 5.47
CA ASN A 59 3.84 14.66 5.97
C ASN A 59 2.66 15.17 5.10
N ILE A 60 2.22 14.43 4.08
CA ILE A 60 1.03 14.81 3.28
C ILE A 60 -0.26 14.64 4.09
N ALA A 61 -0.42 13.48 4.75
CA ALA A 61 -1.65 13.13 5.42
C ALA A 61 -1.78 13.85 6.78
N LYS A 62 -2.98 14.35 7.09
CA LYS A 62 -3.30 14.81 8.44
C LYS A 62 -3.69 13.61 9.31
N PRO A 63 -3.02 13.36 10.45
CA PRO A 63 -3.40 12.28 11.36
C PRO A 63 -4.86 12.44 11.83
N ASN A 64 -5.63 11.36 11.75
CA ASN A 64 -7.00 11.30 12.28
C ASN A 64 -7.06 10.33 13.47
N PRO A 65 -7.21 10.84 14.71
CA PRO A 65 -7.31 9.98 15.90
C PRO A 65 -8.59 9.12 15.92
N GLU A 66 -9.64 9.50 15.21
CA GLU A 66 -10.88 8.70 15.11
C GLU A 66 -10.72 7.48 14.19
N GLN A 67 -9.73 7.51 13.29
CA GLN A 67 -9.40 6.42 12.38
C GLN A 67 -8.33 5.49 12.95
N LYS A 68 -7.31 6.06 13.60
CA LYS A 68 -6.13 5.31 14.01
C LYS A 68 -6.51 4.24 15.03
N ASP A 69 -6.24 2.99 14.67
CA ASP A 69 -6.47 1.80 15.50
C ASP A 69 -7.94 1.60 15.93
N ASN A 70 -8.88 2.26 15.24
CA ASN A 70 -10.31 2.09 15.45
C ASN A 70 -10.85 0.95 14.55
N PRO A 71 -11.23 -0.22 15.11
CA PRO A 71 -11.79 -1.32 14.32
C PRO A 71 -13.20 -1.04 13.80
N HIS A 72 -13.88 -0.02 14.35
CA HIS A 72 -15.25 0.39 14.01
C HIS A 72 -15.30 1.58 13.03
N PHE A 73 -14.16 1.93 12.40
CA PHE A 73 -14.06 3.11 11.55
C PHE A 73 -15.04 3.10 10.36
N PHE A 74 -15.50 1.91 9.93
CA PHE A 74 -16.41 1.72 8.79
C PHE A 74 -17.80 1.20 9.18
N ASP A 75 -18.18 1.22 10.46
CA ASP A 75 -19.45 0.64 10.91
C ASP A 75 -20.65 1.31 10.23
N THR A 76 -20.62 2.63 10.07
CA THR A 76 -21.68 3.39 9.36
C THR A 76 -21.85 2.90 7.91
N GLU A 77 -20.75 2.65 7.19
CA GLU A 77 -20.82 2.13 5.82
C GLU A 77 -21.37 0.71 5.77
N LEU A 78 -21.02 -0.14 6.75
CA LEU A 78 -21.51 -1.51 6.86
C LEU A 78 -23.01 -1.57 7.19
N GLU A 79 -23.52 -0.68 8.05
CA GLU A 79 -24.95 -0.54 8.33
C GLU A 79 -25.72 -0.16 7.06
N LYS A 80 -25.26 0.85 6.32
CA LYS A 80 -25.85 1.25 5.03
C LYS A 80 -25.85 0.12 4.00
N TRP A 81 -24.78 -0.68 3.96
CA TRP A 81 -24.72 -1.86 3.12
C TRP A 81 -25.80 -2.88 3.51
N ALA A 82 -25.93 -3.18 4.81
CA ALA A 82 -26.94 -4.10 5.32
C ALA A 82 -28.39 -3.62 5.07
N GLU A 83 -28.61 -2.31 5.07
CA GLU A 83 -29.89 -1.67 4.76
C GLU A 83 -30.22 -1.63 3.25
N GLY A 84 -29.32 -2.08 2.37
CA GLY A 84 -29.54 -2.07 0.92
C GLY A 84 -29.39 -0.69 0.27
N VAL A 85 -28.70 0.24 0.94
CA VAL A 85 -28.44 1.60 0.41
C VAL A 85 -27.61 1.53 -0.87
N TYR A 86 -26.67 0.59 -0.96
CA TYR A 86 -25.80 0.37 -2.12
C TYR A 86 -26.38 -0.71 -3.06
N HIS A 87 -27.62 -0.55 -3.49
CA HIS A 87 -28.16 -1.34 -4.61
C HIS A 87 -27.61 -0.83 -5.94
N ASP A 88 -27.54 -1.72 -6.93
CA ASP A 88 -27.15 -1.38 -8.31
C ASP A 88 -28.17 -0.45 -9.01
#